data_AF-A0A2S9GJT5-F1
#
_entry.id   AF-A0A2S9GJT5-F1
#
_cell.length_a   1.000
_cell.length_b   1.000
_cell.length_c   1.000
_cell.angle_alpha   90.00
_cell.angle_beta   90.00
_cell.angle_gamma   90.00
#
_symmetry.space_group_name_H-M   'P 1'
#
loop_
_entity.id
_entity.type
_entity.pdbx_description
1 polymer ?
#
loop_
_entity_poly.entity_id
_entity_poly.type
_entity_poly.pdbx_seq_one_letter_code
_entity_poly.pdbx_strand_id
1 'polypeptide(L)' 'DRDIDLAGSYFYADGNEDIALMALVGHPRPVNPRRELAAMAAEQGWPVLRVTTPGKGSRAGLRGVLK' A
#
# COMPACT_ATOMS: atom_id res chain seq x y z
N ASP A 1 2.53 29.37 -3.06
CA ASP A 1 2.45 28.02 -2.50
C ASP A 1 1.99 28.03 -1.06
N ARG A 2 1.38 26.93 -0.61
CA ARG A 2 0.75 26.80 0.73
C ARG A 2 1.72 26.41 1.86
N ASP A 3 3.04 26.44 1.59
CA ASP A 3 4.11 26.09 2.55
C ASP A 3 3.91 24.72 3.24
N ILE A 4 3.63 23.69 2.43
CA ILE A 4 3.42 22.33 2.93
C ILE A 4 4.76 21.58 2.90
N ASP A 5 5.19 21.08 4.04
CA ASP A 5 6.32 20.17 4.15
C ASP A 5 5.94 18.75 3.70
N LEU A 6 6.28 18.42 2.44
CA LEU A 6 6.05 17.07 1.90
C LEU A 6 6.97 16.02 2.53
N ALA A 7 8.16 16.40 3.01
CA ALA A 7 9.08 15.46 3.64
C ALA A 7 8.53 14.97 5.00
N GLY A 8 7.84 15.83 5.75
CA GLY A 8 7.11 15.44 6.96
C GLY A 8 5.71 14.85 6.72
N SER A 9 5.25 14.80 5.47
CA SER A 9 3.88 14.41 5.14
C SER A 9 3.71 12.90 4.94
N TYR A 10 2.48 12.45 5.18
CA TYR A 10 2.04 11.08 4.95
C TYR A 10 1.12 11.02 3.73
N PHE A 11 1.16 9.91 3.00
CA PHE A 11 0.24 9.66 1.88
C PHE A 11 -0.26 8.21 1.91
N TYR A 12 -1.58 8.02 1.88
CA TYR A 12 -2.23 6.71 1.92
C TYR A 12 -2.96 6.45 0.60
N ALA A 13 -2.66 5.34 -0.06
CA ALA A 13 -3.31 4.92 -1.30
C ALA A 13 -3.20 3.42 -1.54
N ASP A 14 -4.08 2.87 -2.38
CA ASP A 14 -4.13 1.45 -2.73
C ASP A 14 -3.86 1.19 -4.23
N GLY A 15 -3.80 2.25 -5.04
CA GLY A 15 -3.76 2.22 -6.49
C GLY A 15 -2.43 2.58 -7.12
N ASN A 16 -2.26 2.20 -8.39
CA ASN A 16 -1.03 2.46 -9.14
C ASN A 16 -0.95 3.92 -9.61
N GLU A 17 -2.11 4.55 -9.79
CA GLU A 17 -2.29 5.95 -10.15
C GLU A 17 -1.59 6.91 -9.16
N ASP A 18 -1.43 6.49 -7.91
CA ASP A 18 -0.86 7.32 -6.85
C ASP A 18 0.67 7.16 -6.68
N ILE A 19 1.31 6.22 -7.39
CA ILE A 19 2.74 5.91 -7.21
C ILE A 19 3.62 7.17 -7.32
N ALA A 20 3.35 8.01 -8.32
CA ALA A 20 4.12 9.22 -8.55
C ALA A 20 3.98 10.21 -7.38
N LEU A 21 2.77 10.37 -6.82
CA LEU A 21 2.53 11.24 -5.67
C LEU A 21 3.12 10.66 -4.38
N MET A 22 3.02 9.36 -4.19
CA MET A 22 3.58 8.67 -3.04
C MET A 22 5.11 8.81 -2.98
N ALA A 23 5.79 8.85 -4.13
CA ALA A 23 7.22 9.07 -4.21
C ALA A 23 7.67 10.49 -3.81
N LEU A 24 6.75 11.45 -3.70
CA LEU A 24 7.06 12.84 -3.33
C LEU A 24 7.02 13.09 -1.82
N VAL A 25 6.35 12.25 -1.04
CA VAL A 25 6.23 12.43 0.42
C VAL A 25 7.30 11.64 1.17
N GLY A 26 7.68 12.09 2.36
CA GLY A 26 8.64 11.35 3.19
C GLY A 26 8.05 10.13 3.90
N HIS A 27 6.72 10.03 4.02
CA HIS A 27 6.07 8.92 4.72
C HIS A 27 4.94 8.24 3.91
N PRO A 28 5.25 7.59 2.78
CA PRO A 28 4.26 6.85 1.99
C PRO A 28 3.74 5.62 2.74
N ARG A 29 2.42 5.37 2.64
CA ARG A 29 1.70 4.27 3.30
C ARG A 29 0.75 3.55 2.34
N PRO A 30 1.25 2.61 1.51
CA PRO A 30 0.40 1.79 0.66
C PRO A 30 -0.60 1.00 1.50
N VAL A 31 -1.91 1.16 1.26
CA VAL A 31 -2.98 0.49 2.00
C VAL A 31 -3.56 -0.61 1.14
N ASN A 32 -3.43 -1.87 1.57
CA ASN A 32 -3.90 -3.01 0.79
C ASN A 32 -3.54 -2.94 -0.72
N PRO A 33 -2.29 -2.57 -1.10
CA PRO A 33 -1.98 -2.13 -2.46
C PRO A 33 -2.23 -3.20 -3.52
N ARG A 34 -2.69 -2.75 -4.69
CA ARG A 34 -2.74 -3.53 -5.93
C ARG A 34 -1.33 -3.82 -6.46
N ARG A 35 -1.24 -4.67 -7.49
CA ARG A 35 0.01 -5.33 -7.93
C ARG A 35 1.19 -4.37 -8.14
N GLU A 36 1.02 -3.27 -8.86
CA GLU A 36 2.17 -2.41 -9.21
C GLU A 36 2.56 -1.51 -8.05
N LEU A 37 1.60 -0.95 -7.31
CA LEU A 37 1.92 -0.24 -6.06
C LEU A 37 2.57 -1.17 -5.04
N ALA A 38 2.17 -2.45 -4.97
CA ALA A 38 2.80 -3.43 -4.10
C ALA A 38 4.25 -3.74 -4.53
N ALA A 39 4.51 -3.81 -5.84
CA ALA A 39 5.87 -3.98 -6.37
C ALA A 39 6.75 -2.78 -6.04
N MET A 40 6.24 -1.56 -6.27
CA MET A 40 6.95 -0.32 -5.92
C MET A 40 7.22 -0.22 -4.43
N ALA A 41 6.24 -0.57 -3.59
CA ALA A 41 6.40 -0.57 -2.14
C ALA A 41 7.50 -1.55 -1.69
N ALA A 42 7.59 -2.72 -2.32
CA ALA A 42 8.65 -3.69 -2.03
C ALA A 42 10.03 -3.18 -2.49
N GLU A 43 10.10 -2.57 -3.67
CA GLU A 43 11.33 -2.01 -4.24
C GLU A 43 11.88 -0.84 -3.39
N GLN A 44 11.00 0.07 -2.99
CA GLN A 44 11.36 1.29 -2.23
C GLN A 44 11.39 1.07 -0.71
N GLY A 45 11.06 -0.14 -0.24
CA GLY A 45 10.96 -0.44 1.19
C GLY A 45 9.84 0.33 1.91
N TRP A 46 8.78 0.72 1.20
CA TRP A 46 7.66 1.44 1.80
C TRP A 46 6.84 0.55 2.73
N PRO A 47 6.49 1.03 3.93
CA PRO A 47 5.71 0.26 4.88
C PRO A 47 4.25 0.11 4.41
N VAL A 48 3.86 -1.13 4.11
CA VAL A 48 2.51 -1.47 3.67
C VAL A 48 1.56 -1.64 4.85
N LEU A 49 0.45 -0.91 4.84
CA LEU A 49 -0.66 -1.07 5.78
C LEU A 49 -1.64 -2.13 5.26
N ARG A 50 -1.86 -3.19 6.03
CA ARG A 50 -2.89 -4.20 5.75
C ARG A 50 -4.07 -4.01 6.67
N VAL A 51 -5.23 -3.71 6.10
CA VAL A 51 -6.49 -3.55 6.83
C VAL A 51 -7.41 -4.69 6.42
N THR A 52 -7.79 -5.53 7.38
CA THR A 52 -8.75 -6.63 7.17
C THR A 52 -10.09 -6.25 7.79
N THR A 53 -11.19 -6.49 7.08
CA THR A 53 -12.52 -6.43 7.70
C THR A 53 -12.70 -7.65 8.60
N PRO A 54 -13.06 -7.49 9.89
CA PRO A 54 -13.46 -8.62 10.72
C PRO A 54 -14.58 -9.41 10.02
N GLY A 55 -14.37 -10.72 9.80
CA GLY A 55 -15.38 -11.61 9.21
C GLY A 55 -15.25 -11.92 7.71
N LYS A 56 -14.37 -11.22 6.96
CA LYS A 56 -14.06 -11.57 5.56
C LYS A 56 -12.63 -12.12 5.49
N GLY A 57 -12.43 -13.27 6.13
CA GLY A 57 -11.17 -14.01 6.12
C GLY A 57 -10.63 -14.16 4.71
N SER A 58 -9.32 -14.00 4.58
CA SER A 58 -8.56 -14.18 3.34
C SER A 58 -8.98 -15.49 2.66
N ARG A 59 -9.39 -15.41 1.39
CA ARG A 59 -9.60 -16.59 0.51
C ARG A 59 -8.30 -17.37 0.22
N ALA A 60 -7.23 -17.12 0.97
CA ALA A 60 -5.95 -17.80 0.85
C ALA A 60 -5.94 -19.18 1.53
N GLY A 61 -6.96 -19.52 2.34
CA GLY A 61 -7.00 -20.78 3.09
C GLY A 61 -7.55 -22.02 2.37
N LEU A 62 -7.95 -21.96 1.10
CA LEU A 62 -8.62 -23.08 0.39
C LEU A 62 -7.78 -23.77 -0.69
N ARG A 63 -6.47 -23.53 -0.77
CA ARG A 63 -5.57 -24.31 -1.64
C ARG A 63 -4.83 -25.35 -0.82
N GLY A 64 -5.52 -26.42 -0.44
CA GLY A 64 -4.87 -27.51 0.28
C GLY A 64 -5.74 -28.72 0.59
N VAL A 65 -6.55 -29.21 -0.35
CA VAL A 65 -6.89 -30.65 -0.45
C VAL A 65 -7.22 -30.96 -1.91
N LEU A 66 -6.25 -31.43 -2.68
CA LEU A 66 -6.52 -32.36 -3.77
C LEU A 66 -5.79 -33.64 -3.39
N LYS A 67 -6.59 -34.71 -3.26
CA LYS A 67 -6.15 -36.08 -3.02
C LYS A 67 -5.30 -36.57 -4.20
#